data_AF-A0A0S7YKJ5-F1
#
_entry.id   AF-A0A0S7YKJ5-F1
#
_cell.length_a   1.000
_cell.length_b   1.000
_cell.length_c   1.000
_cell.angle_alpha   90.00
_cell.angle_beta   90.00
_cell.angle_gamma   90.00
#
_symmetry.space_group_name_H-M   'P 1'
#
loop_
_entity.id
_entity.type
_entity.pdbx_description
1 polymer ?
#
loop_
_entity_poly.entity_id
_entity_poly.type
_entity_poly.pdbx_seq_one_letter_code
_entity_poly.pdbx_strand_id
1 'polypeptide(L)' 'MSPHLEIAEVASRLVGCGGPAALFENVAGHAMPVLVGAFASMKRMAWALGGEDLDEIASRLAALLRPPAADAGMIEKIKA' A
#
# COMPACT_ATOMS: atom_id res chain seq x y z
N MET A 1 -12.46 17.74 16.74
CA MET A 1 -12.65 17.26 15.35
C MET A 1 -13.86 16.32 15.33
N SER A 2 -14.88 16.60 14.52
CA SER A 2 -16.06 15.74 14.41
C SER A 2 -15.76 14.48 13.58
N PRO A 3 -16.15 13.28 14.05
CA PRO A 3 -16.07 12.07 13.23
C PRO A 3 -17.11 12.06 12.10
N HIS A 4 -18.15 12.87 12.20
CA HIS A 4 -19.18 12.99 11.19
C HIS A 4 -18.73 13.98 10.11
N LEU A 5 -18.18 13.43 9.02
CA LEU A 5 -17.80 14.10 7.77
C LEU A 5 -16.67 15.13 7.85
N GLU A 6 -16.40 15.75 8.99
CA GLU A 6 -15.35 16.77 9.12
C GLU A 6 -13.95 16.17 8.91
N ILE A 7 -13.64 15.04 9.57
CA ILE A 7 -12.37 14.31 9.33
C ILE A 7 -12.25 13.86 7.87
N ALA A 8 -13.36 13.44 7.24
CA ALA A 8 -13.36 12.99 5.85
C ALA A 8 -13.12 14.14 4.86
N GLU A 9 -13.65 15.33 5.15
CA GLU A 9 -13.43 16.54 4.35
C GLU A 9 -11.94 16.93 4.35
N VAL A 10 -11.33 16.96 5.54
CA VAL A 10 -9.89 17.22 5.70
C VAL A 10 -9.07 16.15 4.99
N ALA A 11 -9.43 14.88 5.17
CA ALA A 11 -8.79 13.76 4.49
C ALA A 11 -8.84 13.89 2.96
N SER A 12 -10.00 14.26 2.41
CA SER A 12 -10.17 14.44 0.96
C SER A 12 -9.23 15.51 0.42
N ARG A 13 -9.05 16.63 1.12
CA ARG A 13 -8.11 17.69 0.71
C ARG A 13 -6.66 17.23 0.80
N LEU A 14 -6.29 16.54 1.88
CA LEU A 14 -4.92 16.08 2.10
C LEU A 14 -4.50 15.01 1.08
N VAL A 15 -5.36 14.03 0.82
CA VAL A 15 -5.07 12.94 -0.12
C VAL A 15 -4.99 13.47 -1.56
N GLY A 16 -5.90 14.35 -1.95
CA GLY A 16 -5.98 14.86 -3.32
C GLY A 16 -4.72 15.62 -3.79
N CYS A 17 -3.92 16.17 -2.88
CA CYS A 17 -2.68 16.88 -3.20
C CYS A 17 -1.40 16.10 -2.85
N GLY A 18 -1.50 14.81 -2.49
CA GLY A 18 -0.36 14.03 -2.03
C GLY A 18 0.21 14.50 -0.69
N GLY A 19 -0.63 15.15 0.13
CA GLY A 19 -0.28 15.72 1.41
C GLY A 19 0.13 14.70 2.48
N PRO A 20 0.46 15.20 3.69
CA PRO A 20 0.89 14.35 4.80
C PRO A 20 -0.23 13.42 5.28
N ALA A 21 0.15 12.34 5.96
CA ALA A 21 -0.79 11.61 6.81
C ALA A 21 -1.14 12.48 8.03
N ALA A 22 -2.38 12.43 8.49
CA ALA A 22 -2.89 13.25 9.59
C ALA A 22 -3.39 12.36 10.73
N LEU A 23 -2.93 12.65 11.95
CA LEU A 23 -3.41 12.03 13.18
C LEU A 23 -4.31 13.01 13.92
N PHE A 24 -5.58 12.65 14.08
CA PHE A 24 -6.56 13.40 14.84
C PHE A 24 -6.63 12.82 16.25
N GLU A 25 -5.95 13.46 17.20
CA GLU A 25 -5.90 13.02 18.60
C GLU A 25 -7.17 13.39 19.38
N ASN A 26 -7.84 14.47 18.97
CA ASN A 26 -9.00 15.02 19.66
C ASN A 26 -10.29 14.84 18.84
N VAL A 27 -10.85 13.63 18.90
CA VAL A 27 -12.10 13.25 18.20
C VAL A 27 -13.30 13.44 19.13
N ALA A 28 -14.30 14.20 18.67
CA ALA A 28 -15.46 14.53 19.48
C ALA A 28 -16.21 13.26 19.90
N GLY A 29 -16.41 13.09 21.21
CA GLY A 29 -17.12 11.95 21.80
C GLY A 29 -16.35 10.63 21.79
N HIS A 30 -15.07 10.61 21.40
CA HIS A 30 -14.28 9.38 21.28
C HIS A 30 -12.89 9.56 21.89
N ALA A 31 -12.44 8.58 22.67
CA ALA A 31 -11.08 8.55 23.22
C ALA A 31 -10.04 7.99 22.23
N MET A 32 -10.49 7.24 21.22
CA MET A 32 -9.60 6.64 20.23
C MET A 32 -9.22 7.68 19.17
N PRO A 33 -7.92 7.94 18.93
CA PRO A 33 -7.48 8.82 17.86
C PRO A 33 -7.73 8.21 16.49
N VAL A 34 -7.80 9.05 15.46
CA VAL A 34 -8.01 8.62 14.07
C VAL A 34 -6.81 9.01 13.22
N LEU A 35 -6.16 8.03 12.59
CA LEU A 35 -5.11 8.24 11.60
C LEU A 35 -5.67 8.14 10.19
N VAL A 36 -5.39 9.13 9.34
CA VAL A 36 -5.78 9.13 7.93
C VAL A 36 -4.58 9.35 7.03
N GLY A 37 -4.59 8.71 5.85
CA GLY A 37 -3.58 8.94 4.82
C GLY A 37 -2.29 8.16 5.01
N ALA A 38 -2.24 7.20 5.95
CA ALA A 38 -1.07 6.36 6.23
C ALA A 38 -0.48 5.72 4.96
N PHE A 39 -1.33 5.29 4.03
CA PHE A 39 -0.94 4.65 2.76
C PHE A 39 -1.29 5.47 1.51
N ALA A 40 -1.69 6.72 1.68
CA ALA A 40 -2.27 7.53 0.60
C ALA A 40 -1.23 8.22 -0.32
N SER A 41 -0.01 7.70 -0.41
CA SER A 41 0.98 8.13 -1.39
C SER A 41 1.88 6.95 -1.78
N MET A 42 2.44 6.99 -3.00
CA MET A 42 3.31 5.91 -3.49
C MET A 42 4.48 5.65 -2.55
N LYS A 43 5.13 6.74 -2.09
CA LYS A 43 6.25 6.66 -1.15
C LYS A 43 5.87 6.02 0.18
N ARG A 44 4.74 6.44 0.78
CA ARG A 44 4.30 5.87 2.06
C ARG A 44 3.84 4.41 1.91
N MET A 45 3.24 4.07 0.78
CA MET A 45 2.88 2.68 0.48
C MET A 45 4.12 1.80 0.31
N ALA A 46 5.16 2.28 -0.39
CA ALA A 46 6.42 1.55 -0.51
C ALA A 46 7.04 1.28 0.87
N TRP A 47 7.12 2.30 1.72
CA TRP A 47 7.60 2.15 3.10
C TRP A 47 6.77 1.17 3.93
N ALA A 48 5.44 1.20 3.79
CA ALA A 48 4.55 0.27 4.48
C ALA A 48 4.77 -1.20 4.07
N LEU A 49 5.25 -1.42 2.86
CA LEU A 49 5.62 -2.74 2.33
C LEU A 49 7.11 -3.07 2.56
N GLY A 50 7.85 -2.22 3.26
CA GLY A 50 9.25 -2.43 3.60
C GLY A 50 10.23 -2.20 2.44
N GLY A 51 9.87 -1.36 1.46
CA GLY A 51 10.73 -0.96 0.35
C GLY A 51 10.77 0.55 0.14
N GLU A 52 11.55 1.00 -0.82
CA GLU A 52 11.65 2.42 -1.19
C GLU A 52 10.85 2.78 -2.45
N ASP A 53 10.52 1.77 -3.26
CA ASP A 53 9.82 1.93 -4.53
C ASP A 53 8.80 0.81 -4.78
N LEU A 54 7.63 1.17 -5.33
CA LEU A 54 6.55 0.21 -5.55
C LEU A 54 6.80 -0.73 -6.74
N ASP A 55 7.55 -0.31 -7.76
CA ASP A 55 7.86 -1.14 -8.92
C ASP A 55 8.85 -2.25 -8.53
N GLU A 56 9.80 -1.96 -7.64
CA GLU A 56 10.68 -2.97 -7.05
C GLU A 56 9.88 -4.01 -6.28
N ILE A 57 8.96 -3.56 -5.41
CA ILE A 57 8.10 -4.45 -4.63
C ILE A 57 7.21 -5.31 -5.55
N ALA A 58 6.62 -4.70 -6.59
CA ALA A 58 5.81 -5.42 -7.57
C ALA A 58 6.64 -6.48 -8.32
N SER A 59 7.87 -6.15 -8.72
CA SER A 59 8.78 -7.07 -9.40
C SER A 59 9.15 -8.27 -8.52
N ARG A 60 9.44 -8.03 -7.25
CA ARG A 60 9.70 -9.08 -6.26
C ARG A 60 8.48 -9.98 -6.05
N LEU A 61 7.29 -9.38 -5.93
CA LEU A 61 6.05 -10.14 -5.79
C LEU A 61 5.75 -10.99 -7.02
N ALA A 62 5.95 -10.45 -8.23
CA ALA A 62 5.79 -11.18 -9.48
C ALA A 62 6.75 -12.38 -9.59
N ALA A 63 8.00 -12.23 -9.12
CA ALA A 63 8.96 -13.32 -9.08
C ALA A 63 8.54 -14.44 -8.11
N LEU A 64 7.97 -14.08 -6.95
CA LEU A 64 7.46 -15.06 -5.96
C LEU A 64 6.23 -15.82 -6.47
N LEU A 65 5.36 -15.16 -7.25
CA LEU A 65 4.15 -15.74 -7.80
C LEU A 65 4.39 -16.51 -9.11
N ARG A 66 5.55 -16.35 -9.74
CA ARG A 66 5.90 -17.09 -10.96
C ARG A 66 6.01 -18.57 -10.57
N PRO A 67 5.23 -19.47 -11.19
CA PRO A 67 5.41 -20.90 -10.97
C PRO A 67 6.86 -21.29 -11.27
N PRO A 68 7.45 -22.26 -10.56
CA PRO A 68 8.73 -22.83 -10.99
C PRO A 68 8.55 -23.22 -12.45
N ALA A 69 9.47 -22.78 -13.32
CA ALA A 69 9.41 -23.11 -14.73
C ALA A 69 9.20 -24.62 -14.83
N ALA A 70 8.13 -25.05 -15.50
CA ALA A 70 8.01 -26.44 -15.92
C ALA A 70 9.34 -26.75 -16.62
N ASP A 71 10.06 -27.65 -15.98
CA ASP A 71 11.38 -28.12 -16.32
C ASP A 71 11.46 -28.31 -17.83
N ALA A 72 12.18 -27.41 -18.49
CA ALA A 72 12.53 -27.51 -19.90
C ALA A 72 13.17 -28.86 -20.26
N GLY A 73 13.62 -29.63 -19.26
CA GLY A 73 14.12 -31.00 -19.40
C GLY A 73 13.08 -32.07 -19.72
N MET A 74 11.78 -31.84 -19.50
CA MET A 74 10.75 -32.82 -19.85
C MET A 74 10.42 -32.81 -21.35
N ILE A 75 10.57 -31.67 -22.03
CA ILE A 75 10.35 -31.54 -23.48
C ILE A 75 11.51 -32.16 -24.28
N GLU A 76 12.72 -32.19 -23.72
CA GLU A 76 13.90 -32.81 -24.36
C GLU A 76 13.84 -34.35 -24.31
N LYS A 77 13.29 -34.93 -23.24
CA LYS A 77 13.11 -36.39 -23.08
C LYS A 77 12.03 -36.99 -23.97
N ILE A 78 11.10 -36.20 -24.50
CA ILE A 78 10.04 -36.67 -25.40
C ILE A 78 10.52 -36.64 -26.88
N LYS A 79 11.64 -35.96 -27.16
CA LYS A 79 12.26 -35.89 -28.49
C LYS A 79 13.46 -36.85 -28.68
N ALA A 80 13.79 -37.65 -27.66
CA ALA A 80 14.87 -38.64 -27.67
C ALA A 80 14.33 -40.07 -27.77
#